data_AF-A0A7L5YE25-F1
#
_entry.id   AF-A0A7L5YE25-F1
#
_cell.length_a   1.000
_cell.length_b   1.000
_cell.length_c   1.000
_cell.angle_alpha   90.00
_cell.angle_beta   90.00
_cell.angle_gamma   90.00
#
_symmetry.space_group_name_H-M   'P 1'
#
loop_
_entity.id
_entity.type
_entity.pdbx_description
1 polymer ?
#
loop_
_entity_poly.entity_id
_entity_poly.type
_entity_poly.pdbx_seq_one_letter_code
_entity_poly.pdbx_strand_id
1 'polypeptide(L)'
;MSRISVSLPADLLTELDRMVESRGYDSRSRAIGEMVNYQLAEHKRSLGNEVMAGTLTLLYNRATRGLQGRLADIQYHHVAEVISSLHVHLTEDQMLEVILVQGPATKLQAITHEMLAQRGVITGRLQLLAAVIPPCMRRLPVETGNAGNQSIDWISHGTTPQPHSPALFLWEESLPGGCHWSGIIRRGNVLRLTDLSGRANVSALFYNAEEKLERYNMPDTLKAQHTAHLTTGHALYSDMGHVLCSVINDSCGWHDTVCGVTNAEMVKAKYGEATYQTHRNAMYRNGRDGLLIELGKWGLGKRDVVPNANFFSKAVADEAGRLHFDETNSRPGAYVDLRFEMNVLVVLSAAPHPLDSRPDYAPGDVMLTAWKSGTSGADDVCRNSCAENQRGFYQTEILFR
;
A
#
# COMPACT_ATOMS: atom_id res chain seq x y z
N MET A 1 -23.02 31.73 -1.20
CA MET A 1 -22.96 31.91 0.27
C MET A 1 -24.29 32.48 0.70
N SER A 2 -25.04 31.79 1.54
CA SER A 2 -26.36 32.24 2.02
C SER A 2 -26.17 32.97 3.36
N ARG A 3 -26.79 34.15 3.53
CA ARG A 3 -26.68 34.95 4.76
C ARG A 3 -27.94 34.79 5.60
N ILE A 4 -27.76 34.58 6.89
CA ILE A 4 -28.84 34.55 7.89
C ILE A 4 -28.48 35.53 9.02
N SER A 5 -29.49 36.19 9.59
CA SER A 5 -29.36 37.03 10.78
C SER A 5 -30.01 36.29 11.95
N VAL A 6 -29.31 36.17 13.07
CA VAL A 6 -29.78 35.46 14.27
C VAL A 6 -29.76 36.43 15.45
N SER A 7 -30.88 36.53 16.16
CA SER A 7 -30.99 37.29 17.41
C SER A 7 -30.64 36.39 18.60
N LEU A 8 -29.73 36.84 19.46
CA LEU A 8 -29.25 36.11 20.64
C LEU A 8 -29.41 36.99 21.90
N PRO A 9 -29.76 36.42 23.06
CA PRO A 9 -29.65 37.09 24.35
C PRO A 9 -28.23 37.64 24.60
N ALA A 10 -28.10 38.78 25.28
CA ALA A 10 -26.84 39.50 25.44
C ALA A 10 -25.79 38.74 26.27
N ASP A 11 -26.25 37.99 27.27
CA ASP A 11 -25.46 37.07 28.07
C ASP A 11 -24.89 35.93 27.21
N LEU A 12 -25.72 35.29 26.39
CA LEU A 12 -25.31 34.21 25.49
C LEU A 12 -24.32 34.69 24.41
N LEU A 13 -24.50 35.90 23.90
CA LEU A 13 -23.55 36.51 22.96
C LEU A 13 -22.17 36.72 23.61
N THR A 14 -22.15 37.14 24.87
CA THR A 14 -20.91 37.33 25.64
C THR A 14 -20.19 35.99 25.87
N GLU A 15 -20.92 34.92 26.14
CA GLU A 15 -20.32 33.58 26.25
C GLU A 15 -19.76 33.06 24.92
N LEU A 16 -20.48 33.29 23.82
CA LEU A 16 -20.01 32.94 22.48
C LEU A 16 -18.69 33.64 22.15
N ASP A 17 -18.56 34.93 22.52
CA ASP A 17 -17.34 35.70 22.29
C ASP A 17 -16.14 35.14 23.05
N ARG A 18 -16.32 34.79 24.33
CA ARG A 18 -15.28 34.12 25.12
C ARG A 18 -14.88 32.78 24.51
N MET A 19 -15.84 32.04 23.94
CA MET A 19 -15.56 30.77 23.28
C MET A 19 -14.76 30.98 21.98
N VAL A 20 -15.10 32.00 21.18
CA VAL A 20 -14.38 32.37 19.95
C VAL A 20 -12.90 32.64 20.25
N GLU A 21 -12.63 33.44 21.28
CA GLU A 21 -11.26 33.78 21.70
C GLU A 21 -10.50 32.57 22.25
N SER A 22 -11.11 31.81 23.17
CA SER A 22 -10.42 30.69 23.83
C SER A 22 -10.11 29.51 22.90
N ARG A 23 -10.91 29.31 21.85
CA ARG A 23 -10.69 28.24 20.85
C ARG A 23 -9.97 28.69 19.59
N GLY A 24 -9.61 29.98 19.48
CA GLY A 24 -8.83 30.51 18.36
C GLY A 24 -9.60 30.60 17.03
N TYR A 25 -10.91 30.89 17.08
CA TYR A 25 -11.70 31.05 15.86
C TYR A 25 -11.51 32.45 15.23
N ASP A 26 -11.36 32.50 13.90
CA ASP A 26 -11.17 33.78 13.18
C ASP A 26 -12.39 34.72 13.21
N SER A 27 -13.59 34.19 13.44
CA SER A 27 -14.82 34.99 13.55
C SER A 27 -15.95 34.23 14.27
N ARG A 28 -16.89 35.00 14.84
CA ARG A 28 -18.16 34.47 15.39
C ARG A 28 -18.92 33.63 14.37
N SER A 29 -18.95 34.05 13.11
CA SER A 29 -19.62 33.31 12.03
C SER A 29 -18.98 31.95 11.76
N ARG A 30 -17.64 31.82 11.88
CA ARG A 30 -16.94 30.54 11.79
C ARG A 30 -17.28 29.64 12.97
N ALA A 31 -17.27 30.17 14.18
CA ALA A 31 -17.65 29.42 15.39
C ALA A 31 -19.10 28.95 15.34
N ILE A 32 -20.06 29.83 14.98
CA ILE A 32 -21.47 29.47 14.79
C ILE A 32 -21.61 28.43 13.67
N GLY A 33 -20.90 28.58 12.56
CA GLY A 33 -20.92 27.61 11.46
C GLY A 33 -20.47 26.22 11.90
N GLU A 34 -19.38 26.12 12.69
CA GLU A 34 -18.95 24.86 13.27
C GLU A 34 -19.92 24.31 14.32
N MET A 35 -20.49 25.16 15.18
CA MET A 35 -21.50 24.74 16.16
C MET A 35 -22.77 24.22 15.49
N VAL A 36 -23.22 24.88 14.42
CA VAL A 36 -24.37 24.44 13.62
C VAL A 36 -24.04 23.15 12.91
N ASN A 37 -22.84 23.00 12.32
CA ASN A 37 -22.42 21.73 11.73
C ASN A 37 -22.32 20.61 12.77
N TYR A 38 -21.81 20.90 13.97
CA TYR A 38 -21.74 19.96 15.09
C TYR A 38 -23.13 19.55 15.56
N GLN A 39 -24.05 20.50 15.74
CA GLN A 39 -25.42 20.21 16.15
C GLN A 39 -26.25 19.55 15.05
N LEU A 40 -26.03 19.91 13.77
CA LEU A 40 -26.64 19.21 12.64
C LEU A 40 -26.10 17.78 12.53
N ALA A 41 -24.84 17.54 12.86
CA ALA A 41 -24.28 16.20 12.95
C ALA A 41 -24.88 15.38 14.09
N GLU A 42 -25.01 15.98 15.28
CA GLU A 42 -25.67 15.37 16.43
C GLU A 42 -27.18 15.16 16.19
N HIS A 43 -27.83 16.03 15.41
CA HIS A 43 -29.24 15.88 15.03
C HIS A 43 -29.43 14.84 13.92
N LYS A 44 -28.51 14.76 12.95
CA LYS A 44 -28.47 13.66 11.96
C LYS A 44 -28.23 12.30 12.63
N ARG A 45 -27.57 12.29 13.79
CA ARG A 45 -27.42 11.13 14.67
C ARG A 45 -28.76 10.53 15.13
N SER A 46 -29.83 11.33 15.21
CA SER A 46 -31.18 10.87 15.59
C SER A 46 -32.07 10.52 14.38
N LEU A 47 -31.64 10.85 13.16
CA LEU A 47 -32.41 10.70 11.92
C LEU A 47 -31.67 9.80 10.90
N GLY A 48 -31.59 8.51 11.19
CA GLY A 48 -31.52 7.45 10.17
C GLY A 48 -30.15 7.12 9.53
N ASN A 49 -30.22 6.10 8.65
CA ASN A 49 -29.18 5.24 8.05
C ASN A 49 -27.96 5.90 7.34
N GLU A 50 -27.57 7.13 7.64
CA GLU A 50 -26.37 7.73 7.06
C GLU A 50 -25.10 7.03 7.57
N VAL A 51 -24.18 6.73 6.65
CA VAL A 51 -22.89 6.09 6.94
C VAL A 51 -22.00 7.12 7.64
N MET A 52 -21.62 6.84 8.87
CA MET A 52 -20.76 7.67 9.71
C MET A 52 -19.37 7.05 9.79
N ALA A 53 -18.34 7.86 9.99
CA ALA A 53 -17.01 7.39 10.35
C ALA A 53 -16.66 7.82 11.77
N GLY A 54 -15.79 7.09 12.46
CA GLY A 54 -15.41 7.42 13.83
C GLY A 54 -14.30 6.54 14.37
N THR A 55 -13.95 6.77 15.63
CA THR A 55 -12.99 5.95 16.36
C THR A 55 -13.63 5.36 17.61
N LEU A 56 -13.39 4.07 17.85
CA LEU A 56 -13.67 3.39 19.09
C LEU A 56 -12.35 3.19 19.83
N THR A 57 -12.19 3.88 20.95
CA THR A 57 -11.02 3.73 21.82
C THR A 57 -11.38 2.83 22.99
N LEU A 58 -10.64 1.74 23.19
CA LEU A 58 -10.80 0.80 24.30
C LEU A 58 -9.57 0.82 25.21
N LEU A 59 -9.77 0.71 26.51
CA LEU A 59 -8.74 0.40 27.49
C LEU A 59 -9.10 -0.95 28.13
N TYR A 60 -8.20 -1.93 28.07
CA TYR A 60 -8.48 -3.26 28.60
C TYR A 60 -7.25 -3.93 29.23
N ASN A 61 -7.51 -4.94 30.05
CA ASN A 61 -6.47 -5.70 30.73
C ASN A 61 -6.06 -6.93 29.90
N ARG A 62 -4.82 -6.94 29.38
CA ARG A 62 -4.29 -8.04 28.57
C ARG A 62 -4.06 -9.34 29.35
N ALA A 63 -3.86 -9.28 30.66
CA ALA A 63 -3.74 -10.47 31.50
C ALA A 63 -5.06 -11.26 31.57
N THR A 64 -6.18 -10.67 31.12
CA THR A 64 -7.46 -11.37 31.01
C THR A 64 -7.40 -12.42 29.91
N ARG A 65 -7.39 -13.69 30.30
CA ARG A 65 -7.23 -14.84 29.39
C ARG A 65 -8.25 -14.79 28.23
N GLY A 66 -7.71 -14.82 27.01
CA GLY A 66 -8.48 -14.88 25.77
C GLY A 66 -9.22 -13.60 25.40
N LEU A 67 -9.05 -12.48 26.13
CA LEU A 67 -9.74 -11.23 25.81
C LEU A 67 -9.32 -10.67 24.44
N GLN A 68 -8.02 -10.64 24.15
CA GLN A 68 -7.51 -10.15 22.86
C GLN A 68 -8.06 -10.96 21.69
N GLY A 69 -8.13 -12.29 21.84
CA GLY A 69 -8.77 -13.16 20.85
C GLY A 69 -10.24 -12.80 20.64
N ARG A 70 -11.04 -12.67 21.71
CA ARG A 70 -12.46 -12.30 21.60
C ARG A 70 -12.67 -10.91 21.00
N LEU A 71 -11.83 -9.92 21.34
CA LEU A 71 -11.91 -8.58 20.73
C LEU A 71 -11.55 -8.61 19.24
N ALA A 72 -10.53 -9.39 18.86
CA ALA A 72 -10.19 -9.62 17.46
C ALA A 72 -11.30 -10.34 16.70
N ASP A 73 -11.95 -11.33 17.32
CA ASP A 73 -13.09 -12.03 16.74
C ASP A 73 -14.24 -11.05 16.49
N ILE A 74 -14.62 -10.21 17.46
CA ILE A 74 -15.67 -9.20 17.27
C ILE A 74 -15.31 -8.25 16.12
N GLN A 75 -14.06 -7.80 16.04
CA GLN A 75 -13.60 -6.96 14.92
C GLN A 75 -13.72 -7.67 13.58
N TYR A 76 -13.35 -8.95 13.52
CA TYR A 76 -13.44 -9.77 12.32
C TYR A 76 -14.91 -9.98 11.88
N HIS A 77 -15.83 -10.24 12.81
CA HIS A 77 -17.26 -10.37 12.51
C HIS A 77 -17.86 -9.08 11.94
N HIS A 78 -17.31 -7.92 12.29
CA HIS A 78 -17.75 -6.60 11.81
C HIS A 78 -16.73 -5.94 10.89
N VAL A 79 -16.01 -6.72 10.07
CA VAL A 79 -14.95 -6.22 9.15
C VAL A 79 -15.44 -5.20 8.12
N ALA A 80 -16.75 -5.21 7.80
CA ALA A 80 -17.35 -4.20 6.93
C ALA A 80 -17.40 -2.81 7.60
N GLU A 81 -17.45 -2.79 8.93
CA GLU A 81 -17.52 -1.58 9.74
C GLU A 81 -16.18 -1.22 10.40
N VAL A 82 -15.32 -2.19 10.68
CA VAL A 82 -14.00 -1.98 11.28
C VAL A 82 -12.96 -1.79 10.18
N ILE A 83 -12.46 -0.57 10.03
CA ILE A 83 -11.49 -0.21 8.99
C ILE A 83 -10.07 -0.60 9.39
N SER A 84 -9.68 -0.29 10.62
CA SER A 84 -8.33 -0.54 11.15
C SER A 84 -8.31 -0.50 12.67
N SER A 85 -7.35 -1.19 13.29
CA SER A 85 -7.12 -1.10 14.74
C SER A 85 -5.64 -0.85 15.04
N LEU A 86 -5.36 0.06 15.97
CA LEU A 86 -4.05 0.35 16.53
C LEU A 86 -4.00 -0.11 17.99
N HIS A 87 -3.03 -0.95 18.32
CA HIS A 87 -2.78 -1.43 19.68
C HIS A 87 -1.58 -0.72 20.31
N VAL A 88 -1.76 -0.16 21.50
CA VAL A 88 -0.74 0.58 22.24
C VAL A 88 -0.59 -0.05 23.64
N HIS A 89 0.63 -0.48 23.96
CA HIS A 89 0.98 -0.97 25.29
C HIS A 89 1.16 0.22 26.23
N LEU A 90 0.32 0.33 27.27
CA LEU A 90 0.46 1.40 28.27
C LEU A 90 1.29 0.95 29.48
N THR A 91 1.00 -0.24 30.00
CA THR A 91 1.73 -0.87 31.11
C THR A 91 1.84 -2.37 30.87
N GLU A 92 2.41 -3.13 31.81
CA GLU A 92 2.53 -4.59 31.70
C GLU A 92 1.17 -5.29 31.48
N ASP A 93 0.10 -4.74 32.06
CA ASP A 93 -1.23 -5.36 32.02
C ASP A 93 -2.29 -4.54 31.26
N GLN A 94 -2.03 -3.28 30.91
CA GLN A 94 -3.02 -2.41 30.25
C GLN A 94 -2.69 -2.15 28.77
N MET A 95 -3.70 -2.34 27.93
CA MET A 95 -3.67 -2.05 26.50
C MET A 95 -4.67 -0.95 26.17
N LEU A 96 -4.22 0.05 25.43
CA LEU A 96 -5.09 0.99 24.73
C LEU A 96 -5.23 0.51 23.29
N GLU A 97 -6.46 0.42 22.80
CA GLU A 97 -6.75 0.08 21.42
C GLU A 97 -7.57 1.20 20.79
N VAL A 98 -7.19 1.64 19.60
CA VAL A 98 -7.90 2.67 18.84
C VAL A 98 -8.34 2.06 17.52
N ILE A 99 -9.65 1.89 17.37
CA ILE A 99 -10.28 1.23 16.23
C ILE A 99 -10.96 2.29 15.36
N LEU A 100 -10.55 2.43 14.10
CA LEU A 100 -11.25 3.25 13.12
C LEU A 100 -12.44 2.45 12.58
N VAL A 101 -13.63 3.06 12.61
CA VAL A 101 -14.88 2.43 12.21
C VAL A 101 -15.67 3.29 11.22
N GLN A 102 -16.41 2.66 10.31
CA GLN A 102 -17.31 3.32 9.37
C GLN A 102 -18.57 2.50 9.11
N GLY A 103 -19.75 3.08 9.24
CA GLY A 103 -21.01 2.36 9.04
C GLY A 103 -22.21 3.12 9.58
N PRO A 104 -23.42 2.52 9.52
CA PRO A 104 -24.60 3.09 10.14
C PRO A 104 -24.36 3.33 11.63
N ALA A 105 -24.72 4.51 12.14
CA ALA A 105 -24.44 4.90 13.53
C ALA A 105 -24.95 3.87 14.55
N THR A 106 -26.13 3.29 14.31
CA THR A 106 -26.74 2.24 15.13
C THR A 106 -25.89 0.97 15.18
N LYS A 107 -25.29 0.58 14.05
CA LYS A 107 -24.43 -0.60 13.96
C LYS A 107 -23.10 -0.35 14.68
N LEU A 108 -22.50 0.82 14.50
CA LEU A 108 -21.26 1.21 15.20
C LEU A 108 -21.44 1.25 16.73
N GLN A 109 -22.61 1.72 17.19
CA GLN A 109 -22.98 1.66 18.61
C GLN A 109 -23.14 0.22 19.10
N ALA A 110 -23.78 -0.66 18.32
CA ALA A 110 -23.93 -2.07 18.69
C ALA A 110 -22.57 -2.77 18.86
N ILE A 111 -21.64 -2.56 17.91
CA ILE A 111 -20.27 -3.10 17.96
C ILE A 111 -19.56 -2.60 19.22
N THR A 112 -19.68 -1.31 19.52
CA THR A 112 -19.09 -0.71 20.72
C THR A 112 -19.62 -1.36 21.99
N HIS A 113 -20.94 -1.56 22.11
CA HIS A 113 -21.52 -2.22 23.27
C HIS A 113 -21.07 -3.68 23.41
N GLU A 114 -20.94 -4.40 22.30
CA GLU A 114 -20.46 -5.80 22.28
C GLU A 114 -19.02 -5.91 22.79
N MET A 115 -18.14 -4.99 22.37
CA MET A 115 -16.76 -4.94 22.84
C MET A 115 -16.68 -4.53 24.31
N LEU A 116 -17.45 -3.53 24.73
CA LEU A 116 -17.49 -3.07 26.13
C LEU A 116 -18.04 -4.15 27.08
N ALA A 117 -18.89 -5.05 26.60
CA ALA A 117 -19.43 -6.16 27.38
C ALA A 117 -18.39 -7.27 27.65
N GLN A 118 -17.23 -7.25 26.97
CA GLN A 118 -16.20 -8.26 27.18
C GLN A 118 -15.54 -8.11 28.55
N ARG A 119 -15.56 -9.20 29.33
CA ARG A 119 -14.86 -9.26 30.62
C ARG A 119 -13.37 -8.95 30.43
N GLY A 120 -12.90 -7.93 31.15
CA GLY A 120 -11.52 -7.43 31.11
C GLY A 120 -11.34 -6.13 30.31
N VAL A 121 -12.37 -5.66 29.62
CA VAL A 121 -12.44 -4.28 29.13
C VAL A 121 -12.74 -3.36 30.31
N ILE A 122 -11.90 -2.35 30.50
CA ILE A 122 -11.97 -1.40 31.63
C ILE A 122 -12.89 -0.25 31.26
N THR A 123 -12.66 0.34 30.08
CA THR A 123 -13.50 1.42 29.55
C THR A 123 -13.37 1.49 28.04
N GLY A 124 -14.28 2.18 27.39
CA GLY A 124 -14.14 2.53 25.99
C GLY A 124 -15.14 3.58 25.55
N ARG A 125 -14.82 4.25 24.45
CA ARG A 125 -15.57 5.40 23.94
C ARG A 125 -15.60 5.39 22.42
N LEU A 126 -16.81 5.48 21.87
CA LEU A 126 -17.04 5.73 20.45
C LEU A 126 -17.16 7.23 20.19
N GLN A 127 -16.31 7.76 19.33
CA GLN A 127 -16.35 9.13 18.83
C GLN A 127 -16.66 9.11 17.34
N LEU A 128 -17.85 9.58 16.95
CA LEU A 128 -18.24 9.67 15.54
C LEU A 128 -17.93 11.06 14.98
N LEU A 129 -17.52 11.12 13.73
CA LEU A 129 -17.28 12.32 12.95
C LEU A 129 -18.44 12.56 11.98
N ALA A 130 -18.83 13.83 11.87
CA ALA A 130 -19.85 14.35 10.96
C ALA A 130 -19.41 14.43 9.50
N ALA A 131 -18.38 13.68 9.10
CA ALA A 131 -17.88 13.69 7.75
C ALA A 131 -18.48 12.50 7.02
N VAL A 132 -19.27 12.76 5.98
CA VAL A 132 -19.63 11.74 4.98
C VAL A 132 -18.33 11.38 4.26
N ILE A 133 -17.59 10.43 4.83
CA ILE A 133 -16.55 9.73 4.08
C ILE A 133 -17.30 8.92 3.01
N PRO A 134 -16.97 9.06 1.71
CA PRO A 134 -17.63 8.25 0.69
C PRO A 134 -17.49 6.76 1.07
N PRO A 135 -18.58 5.98 1.00
CA PRO A 135 -18.53 4.56 1.36
C PRO A 135 -17.50 3.84 0.48
N CYS A 136 -16.57 3.11 1.11
CA CYS A 136 -15.46 2.42 0.43
C CYS A 136 -15.90 1.27 -0.51
N MET A 137 -17.21 0.97 -0.59
CA MET A 137 -17.78 0.06 -1.58
C MET A 137 -19.12 0.57 -2.10
N ARG A 138 -19.21 0.83 -3.40
CA ARG A 138 -20.47 0.82 -4.14
C ARG A 138 -20.37 -0.26 -5.22
N ARG A 139 -21.25 -1.26 -5.18
CA ARG A 139 -21.48 -2.15 -6.33
C ARG A 139 -21.93 -1.27 -7.50
N LEU A 140 -21.12 -1.17 -8.54
CA LEU A 140 -21.54 -0.56 -9.81
C LEU A 140 -22.37 -1.58 -10.59
N PRO A 141 -23.47 -1.17 -11.24
CA PRO A 141 -24.22 -2.03 -12.13
C PRO A 141 -23.43 -2.26 -13.43
N VAL A 142 -23.55 -3.46 -13.98
CA VAL A 142 -22.90 -3.90 -15.23
C VAL A 142 -23.61 -3.26 -16.42
N GLU A 143 -22.94 -2.35 -17.14
CA GLU A 143 -23.40 -1.87 -18.44
C GLU A 143 -22.76 -2.69 -19.56
N THR A 144 -23.62 -3.17 -20.47
CA THR A 144 -23.27 -3.83 -21.73
C THR A 144 -23.26 -2.77 -22.83
N GLY A 145 -22.16 -2.58 -23.55
CA GLY A 145 -22.10 -1.52 -24.58
C GLY A 145 -20.82 -1.45 -25.40
N ASN A 146 -20.85 -2.19 -26.52
CA ASN A 146 -20.22 -1.97 -27.84
C ASN A 146 -18.97 -1.09 -28.02
N ALA A 147 -17.93 -1.71 -28.58
CA ALA A 147 -16.73 -1.07 -29.09
C ALA A 147 -17.01 -0.21 -30.33
N GLY A 148 -16.65 1.08 -30.25
CA GLY A 148 -16.67 2.03 -31.36
C GLY A 148 -15.29 2.65 -31.55
N ASN A 149 -14.70 2.34 -32.70
CA ASN A 149 -13.39 2.76 -33.19
C ASN A 149 -13.32 4.28 -33.45
N GLN A 150 -12.43 5.03 -32.80
CA GLN A 150 -11.93 6.33 -33.29
C GLN A 150 -10.46 6.58 -32.93
N SER A 151 -9.68 6.76 -33.99
CA SER A 151 -8.29 7.22 -34.05
C SER A 151 -8.12 8.67 -33.57
N ILE A 152 -7.03 8.97 -32.86
CA ILE A 152 -6.66 10.33 -32.45
C ILE A 152 -5.18 10.60 -32.79
N ASP A 153 -4.98 11.75 -33.43
CA ASP A 153 -3.72 12.33 -33.88
C ASP A 153 -2.77 12.70 -32.74
N TRP A 154 -1.47 12.48 -32.97
CA TRP A 154 -0.38 12.83 -32.08
C TRP A 154 0.12 14.25 -32.36
N ILE A 155 0.22 15.10 -31.32
CA ILE A 155 1.36 16.02 -31.08
C ILE A 155 1.22 16.70 -29.70
N SER A 156 2.18 16.41 -28.81
CA SER A 156 3.00 17.36 -28.01
C SER A 156 3.17 17.05 -26.50
N HIS A 157 4.45 17.07 -26.09
CA HIS A 157 5.05 17.15 -24.74
C HIS A 157 4.93 15.95 -23.77
N GLY A 158 5.95 15.07 -23.83
CA GLY A 158 6.72 14.60 -22.67
C GLY A 158 6.00 13.89 -21.51
N THR A 159 4.87 13.24 -21.74
CA THR A 159 4.17 12.47 -20.70
C THR A 159 4.26 10.98 -21.03
N THR A 160 4.83 10.19 -20.12
CA THR A 160 4.80 8.71 -20.19
C THR A 160 3.36 8.27 -20.46
N PRO A 161 3.09 7.42 -21.47
CA PRO A 161 1.72 7.04 -21.82
C PRO A 161 1.02 6.43 -20.60
N GLN A 162 -0.04 7.10 -20.14
CA GLN A 162 -0.88 6.65 -19.04
C GLN A 162 -1.72 5.46 -19.54
N PRO A 163 -1.46 4.23 -19.08
CA PRO A 163 -2.12 3.01 -19.59
C PRO A 163 -3.52 2.82 -19.01
N HIS A 164 -3.96 3.71 -18.11
CA HIS A 164 -5.18 3.58 -17.34
C HIS A 164 -6.05 4.83 -17.44
N SER A 165 -7.36 4.63 -17.38
CA SER A 165 -8.32 5.74 -17.28
C SER A 165 -8.09 6.50 -15.96
N PRO A 166 -8.24 7.84 -15.95
CA PRO A 166 -8.20 8.63 -14.71
C PRO A 166 -9.16 8.14 -13.63
N ALA A 167 -10.25 7.46 -14.01
CA ALA A 167 -11.21 6.87 -13.06
C ALA A 167 -10.67 5.64 -12.31
N LEU A 168 -9.60 5.00 -12.82
CA LEU A 168 -8.97 3.83 -12.22
C LEU A 168 -7.74 4.19 -11.38
N PHE A 169 -7.21 5.41 -11.53
CA PHE A 169 -6.06 5.90 -10.77
C PHE A 169 -6.30 5.82 -9.26
N LEU A 170 -5.27 5.44 -8.52
CA LEU A 170 -5.31 5.36 -7.06
C LEU A 170 -4.37 6.40 -6.44
N TRP A 171 -3.08 6.32 -6.78
CA TRP A 171 -2.05 7.20 -6.24
C TRP A 171 -0.77 7.12 -7.07
N GLU A 172 0.08 8.10 -6.86
CA GLU A 172 1.43 8.17 -7.41
C GLU A 172 2.40 8.65 -6.33
N GLU A 173 3.60 8.08 -6.29
CA GLU A 173 4.64 8.41 -5.32
C GLU A 173 6.02 8.31 -5.98
N SER A 174 6.89 9.30 -5.73
CA SER A 174 8.28 9.27 -6.18
C SER A 174 9.14 8.51 -5.16
N LEU A 175 9.89 7.53 -5.64
CA LEU A 175 10.91 6.78 -4.91
C LEU A 175 12.29 7.25 -5.38
N PRO A 176 12.98 8.13 -4.61
CA PRO A 176 14.30 8.59 -5.00
C PRO A 176 15.33 7.46 -5.03
N GLY A 177 16.34 7.60 -5.88
CA GLY A 177 17.44 6.65 -5.99
C GLY A 177 18.12 6.37 -4.64
N GLY A 178 18.36 5.10 -4.34
CA GLY A 178 18.94 4.64 -3.08
C GLY A 178 17.99 4.67 -1.88
N CYS A 179 16.78 5.22 -2.01
CA CYS A 179 15.75 5.14 -0.98
C CYS A 179 15.01 3.80 -1.02
N HIS A 180 14.06 3.65 -0.11
CA HIS A 180 13.30 2.43 0.13
C HIS A 180 11.85 2.80 0.46
N TRP A 181 10.93 1.89 0.17
CA TRP A 181 9.49 2.10 0.32
C TRP A 181 8.81 0.77 0.64
N SER A 182 7.72 0.79 1.39
CA SER A 182 6.86 -0.37 1.54
C SER A 182 5.40 0.01 1.68
N GLY A 183 4.53 -0.88 1.21
CA GLY A 183 3.09 -0.67 1.22
C GLY A 183 2.33 -1.92 0.81
N ILE A 184 1.04 -1.97 1.15
CA ILE A 184 0.15 -3.03 0.71
C ILE A 184 -0.47 -2.63 -0.62
N ILE A 185 -0.25 -3.46 -1.65
CA ILE A 185 -1.02 -3.37 -2.90
C ILE A 185 -2.15 -4.40 -2.83
N ARG A 186 -3.38 -3.92 -3.02
CA ARG A 186 -4.57 -4.75 -2.94
C ARG A 186 -4.74 -5.60 -4.19
N ARG A 187 -5.39 -6.75 -4.03
CA ARG A 187 -5.82 -7.61 -5.13
C ARG A 187 -6.59 -6.82 -6.19
N GLY A 188 -6.28 -7.07 -7.46
CA GLY A 188 -6.93 -6.43 -8.60
C GLY A 188 -6.44 -5.01 -8.89
N ASN A 189 -5.36 -4.58 -8.24
CA ASN A 189 -4.66 -3.35 -8.56
C ASN A 189 -3.35 -3.65 -9.30
N VAL A 190 -2.87 -2.66 -10.03
CA VAL A 190 -1.54 -2.66 -10.65
C VAL A 190 -0.67 -1.64 -9.93
N LEU A 191 0.61 -1.98 -9.77
CA LEU A 191 1.70 -1.06 -9.47
C LEU A 191 2.63 -0.99 -10.67
N ARG A 192 2.73 0.19 -11.29
CA ARG A 192 3.79 0.50 -12.25
C ARG A 192 5.00 1.03 -11.53
N LEU A 193 6.15 0.52 -11.94
CA LEU A 193 7.45 1.14 -11.67
C LEU A 193 7.88 1.81 -12.97
N THR A 194 8.30 3.08 -12.92
CA THR A 194 8.88 3.80 -14.07
C THR A 194 10.27 4.30 -13.72
N ASP A 195 11.29 3.88 -14.47
CA ASP A 195 12.65 4.41 -14.37
C ASP A 195 12.70 5.82 -14.97
N LEU A 196 12.89 6.84 -14.14
CA LEU A 196 12.92 8.24 -14.58
C LEU A 196 14.25 8.64 -15.21
N SER A 197 15.30 7.83 -15.02
CA SER A 197 16.69 8.20 -15.29
C SER A 197 17.40 7.30 -16.30
N GLY A 198 16.89 6.10 -16.53
CA GLY A 198 17.58 5.02 -17.27
C GLY A 198 18.65 4.29 -16.47
N ARG A 199 18.75 4.56 -15.16
CA ARG A 199 19.73 3.94 -14.24
C ARG A 199 19.05 3.29 -13.04
N ALA A 200 17.73 3.13 -13.04
CA ALA A 200 17.04 2.55 -11.91
C ALA A 200 17.36 1.06 -11.77
N ASN A 201 17.40 0.62 -10.52
CA ASN A 201 17.26 -0.78 -10.12
C ASN A 201 16.25 -0.78 -8.98
N VAL A 202 15.24 -1.65 -9.04
CA VAL A 202 14.29 -1.81 -7.93
C VAL A 202 14.34 -3.23 -7.41
N SER A 203 15.00 -3.41 -6.28
CA SER A 203 14.96 -4.66 -5.52
C SER A 203 13.63 -4.75 -4.77
N ALA A 204 12.81 -5.75 -5.09
CA ALA A 204 11.47 -5.94 -4.56
C ALA A 204 11.32 -7.28 -3.83
N LEU A 205 10.73 -7.23 -2.63
CA LEU A 205 10.25 -8.37 -1.88
C LEU A 205 8.71 -8.33 -1.82
N PHE A 206 8.09 -9.50 -1.85
CA PHE A 206 6.63 -9.66 -1.84
C PHE A 206 6.23 -10.66 -0.77
N TYR A 207 5.24 -10.29 0.04
CA TYR A 207 4.66 -11.12 1.09
C TYR A 207 3.15 -11.10 0.97
N ASN A 208 2.48 -12.21 1.24
CA ASN A 208 1.05 -12.16 1.48
C ASN A 208 0.78 -11.22 2.67
N ALA A 209 -0.10 -10.23 2.48
CA ALA A 209 -0.37 -9.22 3.49
C ALA A 209 -1.06 -9.79 4.74
N GLU A 210 -1.82 -10.88 4.57
CA GLU A 210 -2.61 -11.56 5.59
C GLU A 210 -1.77 -12.58 6.38
N GLU A 211 -0.90 -13.33 5.68
CA GLU A 211 0.03 -14.29 6.28
C GLU A 211 1.46 -14.05 5.75
N LYS A 212 2.28 -13.31 6.50
CA LYS A 212 3.61 -12.87 6.04
C LYS A 212 4.66 -13.99 6.02
N LEU A 213 4.32 -15.18 6.53
CA LEU A 213 5.14 -16.38 6.30
C LEU A 213 5.08 -16.83 4.84
N GLU A 214 3.95 -16.61 4.17
CA GLU A 214 3.82 -16.83 2.74
C GLU A 214 4.41 -15.66 1.96
N ARG A 215 5.40 -15.95 1.12
CA ARG A 215 6.24 -14.92 0.51
C ARG A 215 6.86 -15.38 -0.80
N TYR A 216 7.36 -14.42 -1.57
CA TYR A 216 7.95 -14.68 -2.87
C TYR A 216 9.00 -15.79 -2.82
N ASN A 217 8.86 -16.71 -3.76
CA ASN A 217 9.75 -17.84 -3.96
C ASN A 217 10.31 -17.80 -5.39
N MET A 218 11.58 -17.41 -5.49
CA MET A 218 12.29 -17.37 -6.77
C MET A 218 12.36 -18.75 -7.45
N PRO A 219 12.78 -19.84 -6.76
CA PRO A 219 12.82 -21.17 -7.38
C PRO A 219 11.50 -21.61 -8.00
N ASP A 220 10.38 -21.45 -7.30
CA ASP A 220 9.06 -21.85 -7.80
C ASP A 220 8.63 -20.97 -8.98
N THR A 221 8.90 -19.66 -8.88
CA THR A 221 8.66 -18.70 -9.97
C THR A 221 9.41 -19.08 -11.25
N LEU A 222 10.70 -19.39 -11.16
CA LEU A 222 11.52 -19.73 -12.32
C LEU A 222 11.22 -21.12 -12.87
N LYS A 223 11.10 -22.12 -11.98
CA LYS A 223 10.90 -23.52 -12.37
C LYS A 223 9.55 -23.74 -13.02
N ALA A 224 8.48 -23.16 -12.49
CA ALA A 224 7.13 -23.32 -13.03
C ALA A 224 7.00 -22.76 -14.46
N GLN A 225 7.83 -21.78 -14.80
CA GLN A 225 7.73 -21.06 -16.07
C GLN A 225 8.92 -21.33 -17.00
N HIS A 226 9.82 -22.24 -16.61
CA HIS A 226 11.02 -22.60 -17.37
C HIS A 226 11.85 -21.39 -17.83
N THR A 227 11.99 -20.39 -16.95
CA THR A 227 12.70 -19.13 -17.23
C THR A 227 13.83 -18.88 -16.24
N ALA A 228 14.75 -17.98 -16.59
CA ALA A 228 15.81 -17.47 -15.72
C ALA A 228 15.71 -15.96 -15.46
N HIS A 229 14.66 -15.31 -15.98
CA HIS A 229 14.42 -13.87 -15.84
C HIS A 229 12.90 -13.58 -15.82
N LEU A 230 12.54 -12.38 -15.39
CA LEU A 230 11.15 -11.92 -15.39
C LEU A 230 10.90 -10.93 -16.54
N THR A 231 9.72 -10.99 -17.14
CA THR A 231 9.22 -10.08 -18.20
C THR A 231 7.71 -10.32 -18.35
N THR A 232 7.06 -9.62 -19.30
CA THR A 232 5.62 -9.76 -19.59
C THR A 232 5.22 -11.23 -19.77
N GLY A 233 4.12 -11.63 -19.14
CA GLY A 233 3.62 -13.00 -19.17
C GLY A 233 4.10 -13.88 -18.02
N HIS A 234 5.04 -13.40 -17.20
CA HIS A 234 5.48 -14.11 -16.01
C HIS A 234 4.64 -13.78 -14.77
N ALA A 235 4.30 -14.81 -14.00
CA ALA A 235 3.69 -14.75 -12.68
C ALA A 235 4.78 -14.92 -11.61
N LEU A 236 4.67 -14.19 -10.49
CA LEU A 236 5.56 -14.30 -9.34
C LEU A 236 4.86 -15.11 -8.25
N TYR A 237 5.44 -16.26 -7.89
CA TYR A 237 4.86 -17.24 -6.99
C TYR A 237 5.31 -17.03 -5.54
N SER A 238 4.44 -17.41 -4.62
CA SER A 238 4.78 -17.68 -3.23
C SER A 238 5.36 -19.09 -3.05
N ASP A 239 5.98 -19.34 -1.91
CA ASP A 239 6.42 -20.66 -1.46
C ASP A 239 5.28 -21.65 -1.18
N MET A 240 4.02 -21.17 -1.18
CA MET A 240 2.82 -21.99 -1.07
C MET A 240 2.16 -22.26 -2.43
N GLY A 241 2.77 -21.83 -3.53
CA GLY A 241 2.28 -22.06 -4.90
C GLY A 241 1.16 -21.14 -5.35
N HIS A 242 0.89 -20.05 -4.62
CA HIS A 242 -0.05 -19.01 -5.05
C HIS A 242 0.67 -17.93 -5.87
N VAL A 243 -0.03 -17.31 -6.81
CA VAL A 243 0.45 -16.13 -7.54
C VAL A 243 0.27 -14.89 -6.67
N LEU A 244 1.36 -14.23 -6.32
CA LEU A 244 1.35 -12.96 -5.57
C LEU A 244 1.01 -11.80 -6.51
N CYS A 245 1.78 -11.70 -7.61
CA CYS A 245 1.59 -10.71 -8.66
C CYS A 245 2.07 -11.24 -10.01
N SER A 246 1.78 -10.51 -11.08
CA SER A 246 2.14 -10.86 -12.45
C SER A 246 2.67 -9.66 -13.21
N VAL A 247 3.65 -9.86 -14.08
CA VAL A 247 4.19 -8.84 -14.97
C VAL A 247 3.31 -8.77 -16.20
N ILE A 248 2.40 -7.80 -16.25
CA ILE A 248 1.39 -7.70 -17.33
C ILE A 248 1.87 -6.84 -18.51
N ASN A 249 2.81 -5.93 -18.28
CA ASN A 249 3.51 -5.16 -19.31
C ASN A 249 4.94 -4.88 -18.85
N ASP A 250 5.88 -4.85 -19.79
CA ASP A 250 7.29 -4.58 -19.56
C ASP A 250 7.87 -3.95 -20.83
N SER A 251 8.64 -2.88 -20.66
CA SER A 251 9.32 -2.17 -21.75
C SER A 251 10.82 -2.49 -21.88
N CYS A 252 11.41 -3.18 -20.90
CA CYS A 252 12.80 -3.63 -20.88
C CYS A 252 12.96 -5.02 -21.51
N GLY A 253 12.01 -5.91 -21.27
CA GLY A 253 12.06 -7.31 -21.72
C GLY A 253 12.86 -8.24 -20.82
N TRP A 254 13.50 -7.73 -19.76
CA TRP A 254 14.29 -8.52 -18.82
C TRP A 254 14.43 -7.87 -17.46
N HIS A 255 14.19 -8.66 -16.42
CA HIS A 255 14.47 -8.33 -15.03
C HIS A 255 15.16 -9.49 -14.30
N ASP A 256 16.21 -9.18 -13.55
CA ASP A 256 16.94 -10.11 -12.72
C ASP A 256 16.10 -10.56 -11.50
N THR A 257 16.32 -11.78 -11.04
CA THR A 257 15.83 -12.25 -9.74
C THR A 257 16.83 -13.18 -9.03
N VAL A 258 18.05 -13.28 -9.54
CA VAL A 258 19.07 -14.24 -9.06
C VAL A 258 20.25 -13.56 -8.37
N CYS A 259 20.48 -12.26 -8.59
CA CYS A 259 21.69 -11.58 -8.09
C CYS A 259 21.56 -10.99 -6.67
N GLY A 260 20.38 -11.01 -6.06
CA GLY A 260 20.20 -10.50 -4.70
C GLY A 260 20.28 -8.97 -4.62
N VAL A 261 20.78 -8.45 -3.49
CA VAL A 261 20.87 -7.00 -3.21
C VAL A 261 22.25 -6.58 -2.70
N THR A 262 22.59 -5.31 -2.88
CA THR A 262 23.83 -4.75 -2.33
C THR A 262 23.78 -4.71 -0.80
N ASN A 263 24.94 -4.85 -0.16
CA ASN A 263 25.12 -4.63 1.28
C ASN A 263 26.12 -3.49 1.54
N ALA A 264 26.29 -3.11 2.81
CA ALA A 264 27.18 -2.01 3.20
C ALA A 264 28.63 -2.21 2.79
N GLU A 265 29.16 -3.45 2.88
CA GLU A 265 30.54 -3.77 2.50
C GLU A 265 30.75 -3.61 0.98
N MET A 266 29.83 -4.09 0.17
CA MET A 266 29.86 -3.95 -1.29
C MET A 266 29.82 -2.48 -1.72
N VAL A 267 28.91 -1.70 -1.12
CA VAL A 267 28.80 -0.25 -1.41
C VAL A 267 30.07 0.48 -0.99
N LYS A 268 30.62 0.17 0.19
CA LYS A 268 31.87 0.78 0.67
C LYS A 268 33.06 0.44 -0.23
N ALA A 269 33.18 -0.82 -0.63
CA ALA A 269 34.26 -1.28 -1.50
C ALA A 269 34.21 -0.63 -2.89
N LYS A 270 33.01 -0.44 -3.44
CA LYS A 270 32.83 0.09 -4.80
C LYS A 270 32.85 1.62 -4.86
N TYR A 271 32.12 2.29 -3.97
CA TYR A 271 31.87 3.74 -4.07
C TYR A 271 32.63 4.54 -3.01
N GLY A 272 33.18 3.89 -1.98
CA GLY A 272 33.76 4.53 -0.80
C GLY A 272 32.72 4.81 0.28
N GLU A 273 33.04 5.75 1.18
CA GLU A 273 32.22 6.04 2.36
C GLU A 273 31.59 7.44 2.25
N ALA A 274 30.26 7.49 2.27
CA ALA A 274 29.50 8.74 2.36
C ALA A 274 28.40 8.57 3.42
N THR A 275 28.67 9.04 4.64
CA THR A 275 27.79 8.89 5.80
C THR A 275 26.77 10.02 5.89
N TYR A 276 25.68 9.82 6.66
CA TYR A 276 24.68 10.86 6.89
C TYR A 276 25.28 12.13 7.54
N GLN A 277 26.26 11.99 8.43
CA GLN A 277 26.89 13.10 9.15
C GLN A 277 27.63 14.05 8.19
N THR A 278 28.17 13.51 7.10
CA THR A 278 28.98 14.25 6.13
C THR A 278 28.19 14.63 4.87
N HIS A 279 27.27 13.77 4.42
CA HIS A 279 26.58 13.90 3.14
C HIS A 279 25.05 14.03 3.26
N ARG A 280 24.49 13.99 4.48
CA ARG A 280 23.03 14.08 4.74
C ARG A 280 22.26 13.07 3.87
N ASN A 281 21.27 13.54 3.12
CA ASN A 281 20.44 12.70 2.27
C ASN A 281 21.15 12.14 1.04
N ALA A 282 22.34 12.68 0.70
CA ALA A 282 23.21 12.17 -0.37
C ALA A 282 24.16 11.05 0.12
N MET A 283 23.98 10.56 1.35
CA MET A 283 24.71 9.39 1.85
C MET A 283 24.54 8.17 0.94
N TYR A 284 25.56 7.31 0.92
CA TYR A 284 25.45 6.04 0.21
C TYR A 284 24.60 5.07 1.00
N ARG A 285 23.68 4.40 0.30
CA ARG A 285 22.75 3.42 0.84
C ARG A 285 22.93 2.10 0.09
N ASN A 286 22.51 1.02 0.71
CA ASN A 286 22.56 -0.32 0.13
C ASN A 286 21.18 -0.98 0.21
N GLY A 287 20.94 -1.94 -0.68
CA GLY A 287 19.64 -2.59 -0.80
C GLY A 287 19.24 -3.35 0.47
N ARG A 288 20.18 -4.08 1.07
CA ARG A 288 19.90 -4.92 2.26
C ARG A 288 19.40 -4.09 3.43
N ASP A 289 20.10 -3.00 3.77
CA ASP A 289 19.73 -2.16 4.91
C ASP A 289 18.42 -1.42 4.65
N GLY A 290 18.21 -0.93 3.41
CA GLY A 290 16.95 -0.29 3.01
C GLY A 290 15.75 -1.23 3.16
N LEU A 291 15.89 -2.48 2.68
CA LEU A 291 14.85 -3.49 2.83
C LEU A 291 14.61 -3.84 4.30
N LEU A 292 15.65 -3.95 5.14
CA LEU A 292 15.49 -4.23 6.56
C LEU A 292 14.77 -3.11 7.31
N ILE A 293 15.00 -1.84 6.95
CA ILE A 293 14.28 -0.70 7.53
C ILE A 293 12.79 -0.81 7.21
N GLU A 294 12.44 -1.06 5.96
CA GLU A 294 11.04 -1.21 5.57
C GLU A 294 10.38 -2.44 6.19
N LEU A 295 11.04 -3.60 6.18
CA LEU A 295 10.55 -4.82 6.83
C LEU A 295 10.26 -4.60 8.32
N GLY A 296 11.12 -3.84 9.00
CA GLY A 296 10.93 -3.46 10.40
C GLY A 296 9.62 -2.72 10.67
N LYS A 297 9.12 -1.92 9.72
CA LYS A 297 7.83 -1.22 9.84
C LYS A 297 6.63 -2.19 9.90
N TRP A 298 6.81 -3.41 9.40
CA TRP A 298 5.78 -4.45 9.32
C TRP A 298 5.98 -5.58 10.33
N GLY A 299 6.87 -5.38 11.32
CA GLY A 299 7.20 -6.40 12.31
C GLY A 299 8.04 -7.57 11.77
N LEU A 300 8.63 -7.40 10.59
CA LEU A 300 9.52 -8.36 9.95
C LEU A 300 11.00 -7.99 10.21
N GLY A 301 11.91 -8.94 10.03
CA GLY A 301 13.31 -8.74 10.32
C GLY A 301 14.26 -9.52 9.40
N LYS A 302 15.50 -9.72 9.88
CA LYS A 302 16.59 -10.32 9.07
C LYS A 302 16.25 -11.69 8.48
N ARG A 303 15.45 -12.49 9.19
CA ARG A 303 15.00 -13.82 8.74
C ARG A 303 14.01 -13.78 7.58
N ASP A 304 13.41 -12.61 7.34
CA ASP A 304 12.36 -12.39 6.35
C ASP A 304 12.93 -11.84 5.05
N VAL A 305 14.22 -11.50 4.99
CA VAL A 305 14.91 -11.19 3.75
C VAL A 305 15.07 -12.47 2.93
N VAL A 306 14.29 -12.56 1.85
CA VAL A 306 14.26 -13.70 0.90
C VAL A 306 14.91 -13.28 -0.43
N PRO A 307 15.10 -14.21 -1.41
CA PRO A 307 15.43 -13.82 -2.77
C PRO A 307 14.47 -12.73 -3.27
N ASN A 308 14.97 -11.79 -4.08
CA ASN A 308 14.20 -10.64 -4.54
C ASN A 308 14.08 -10.63 -6.06
N ALA A 309 13.13 -9.85 -6.58
CA ALA A 309 13.15 -9.40 -7.98
C ALA A 309 13.94 -8.08 -8.06
N ASN A 310 14.71 -7.87 -9.12
CA ASN A 310 15.46 -6.66 -9.44
C ASN A 310 14.92 -6.09 -10.76
N PHE A 311 13.88 -5.25 -10.69
CA PHE A 311 13.30 -4.64 -11.88
C PHE A 311 14.27 -3.64 -12.53
N PHE A 312 14.17 -3.52 -13.86
CA PHE A 312 15.07 -2.77 -14.77
C PHE A 312 16.49 -3.33 -14.93
N SER A 313 16.91 -4.27 -14.09
CA SER A 313 18.23 -4.87 -14.10
C SER A 313 18.30 -6.14 -14.94
N LYS A 314 19.37 -6.32 -15.72
CA LYS A 314 19.63 -7.56 -16.47
C LYS A 314 21.02 -8.08 -16.15
N ALA A 315 21.06 -9.36 -15.78
CA ALA A 315 22.28 -10.11 -15.54
C ALA A 315 22.26 -11.36 -16.43
N VAL A 316 23.34 -11.56 -17.20
CA VAL A 316 23.47 -12.68 -18.15
C VAL A 316 24.74 -13.46 -17.84
N ALA A 317 24.64 -14.79 -17.84
CA ALA A 317 25.79 -15.67 -17.70
C ALA A 317 26.56 -15.79 -19.03
N ASP A 318 27.89 -15.68 -18.97
CA ASP A 318 28.76 -16.09 -20.07
C ASP A 318 29.00 -17.61 -20.10
N GLU A 319 29.74 -18.09 -21.09
CA GLU A 319 30.08 -19.52 -21.24
C GLU A 319 30.87 -20.10 -20.04
N ALA A 320 31.52 -19.24 -19.25
CA ALA A 320 32.24 -19.63 -18.04
C ALA A 320 31.37 -19.54 -16.78
N GLY A 321 30.09 -19.20 -16.92
CA GLY A 321 29.14 -19.04 -15.81
C GLY A 321 29.31 -17.73 -15.03
N ARG A 322 30.09 -16.77 -15.54
CA ARG A 322 30.23 -15.45 -14.91
C ARG A 322 29.05 -14.57 -15.31
N LEU A 323 28.43 -13.92 -14.33
CA LEU A 323 27.32 -13.01 -14.57
C LEU A 323 27.84 -11.62 -14.94
N HIS A 324 27.31 -11.08 -16.03
CA HIS A 324 27.58 -9.74 -16.52
C HIS A 324 26.32 -8.89 -16.46
N PHE A 325 26.45 -7.66 -15.97
CA PHE A 325 25.35 -6.71 -15.92
C PHE A 325 25.24 -5.95 -17.24
N ASP A 326 24.03 -5.85 -17.77
CA ASP A 326 23.75 -5.09 -18.98
C ASP A 326 23.26 -3.67 -18.61
N GLU A 327 24.19 -2.71 -18.64
CA GLU A 327 23.89 -1.30 -18.35
C GLU A 327 22.93 -0.64 -19.34
N THR A 328 22.66 -1.28 -20.49
CA THR A 328 21.81 -0.74 -21.56
C THR A 328 20.37 -1.24 -21.51
N ASN A 329 20.05 -2.13 -20.56
CA ASN A 329 18.73 -2.77 -20.45
C ASN A 329 17.58 -1.80 -20.14
N SER A 330 17.85 -0.77 -19.33
CA SER A 330 16.88 0.27 -18.98
C SER A 330 17.21 1.59 -19.66
N ARG A 331 16.17 2.39 -19.90
CA ARG A 331 16.26 3.74 -20.49
C ARG A 331 15.27 4.66 -19.78
N PRO A 332 15.46 5.99 -19.81
CA PRO A 332 14.50 6.92 -19.21
C PRO A 332 13.09 6.67 -19.75
N GLY A 333 12.12 6.59 -18.85
CA GLY A 333 10.72 6.27 -19.14
C GLY A 333 10.42 4.78 -19.31
N ALA A 334 11.41 3.89 -19.16
CA ALA A 334 11.15 2.45 -19.10
C ALA A 334 10.25 2.13 -17.91
N TYR A 335 9.30 1.22 -18.10
CA TYR A 335 8.34 0.82 -17.09
C TYR A 335 8.13 -0.69 -17.05
N VAL A 336 7.59 -1.15 -15.92
CA VAL A 336 7.05 -2.50 -15.69
C VAL A 336 5.76 -2.40 -14.88
N ASP A 337 4.75 -3.17 -15.27
CA ASP A 337 3.42 -3.20 -14.64
C ASP A 337 3.22 -4.51 -13.88
N LEU A 338 3.01 -4.42 -12.57
CA LEU A 338 2.76 -5.57 -11.70
C LEU A 338 1.30 -5.60 -11.29
N ARG A 339 0.52 -6.54 -11.78
CA ARG A 339 -0.86 -6.78 -11.32
C ARG A 339 -0.86 -7.73 -10.13
N PHE A 340 -1.55 -7.37 -9.06
CA PHE A 340 -1.60 -8.16 -7.83
C PHE A 340 -2.81 -9.10 -7.82
N GLU A 341 -2.56 -10.39 -7.63
CA GLU A 341 -3.59 -11.43 -7.66
C GLU A 341 -4.12 -11.76 -6.25
N MET A 342 -3.51 -11.17 -5.23
CA MET A 342 -3.94 -11.13 -3.84
C MET A 342 -3.51 -9.83 -3.16
N ASN A 343 -3.83 -9.65 -1.87
CA ASN A 343 -3.28 -8.55 -1.08
C ASN A 343 -1.81 -8.83 -0.76
N VAL A 344 -0.90 -7.99 -1.23
CA VAL A 344 0.54 -8.22 -1.09
C VAL A 344 1.19 -7.02 -0.40
N LEU A 345 1.96 -7.31 0.64
CA LEU A 345 2.95 -6.37 1.16
C LEU A 345 4.15 -6.34 0.21
N VAL A 346 4.38 -5.18 -0.38
CA VAL A 346 5.50 -4.91 -1.27
C VAL A 346 6.56 -4.12 -0.50
N VAL A 347 7.81 -4.53 -0.61
CA VAL A 347 8.96 -3.87 0.02
C VAL A 347 10.00 -3.62 -1.08
N LEU A 348 10.36 -2.36 -1.28
CA LEU A 348 11.20 -1.89 -2.37
C LEU A 348 12.47 -1.22 -1.86
N SER A 349 13.56 -1.40 -2.60
CA SER A 349 14.75 -0.56 -2.50
C SER A 349 15.23 -0.15 -3.89
N ALA A 350 15.45 1.15 -4.06
CA ALA A 350 16.02 1.75 -5.27
C ALA A 350 17.56 1.84 -5.23
N ALA A 351 18.22 1.01 -4.41
CA ALA A 351 19.68 0.98 -4.33
C ALA A 351 20.30 0.31 -5.58
N PRO A 352 21.58 0.61 -5.91
CA PRO A 352 22.24 0.00 -7.05
C PRO A 352 22.22 -1.53 -7.01
N HIS A 353 22.12 -2.14 -8.19
CA HIS A 353 22.22 -3.58 -8.36
C HIS A 353 23.63 -4.09 -7.97
N PRO A 354 23.77 -5.29 -7.37
CA PRO A 354 25.07 -5.87 -6.99
C PRO A 354 26.13 -5.90 -8.09
N LEU A 355 25.70 -6.19 -9.32
CA LEU A 355 26.57 -6.33 -10.49
C LEU A 355 26.64 -5.07 -11.36
N ASP A 356 25.95 -3.99 -11.00
CA ASP A 356 26.09 -2.71 -11.74
C ASP A 356 27.60 -2.38 -11.80
N SER A 357 28.13 -2.03 -12.98
CA SER A 357 29.56 -1.74 -13.19
C SER A 357 29.92 -0.26 -13.14
N ARG A 358 28.94 0.65 -13.05
CA ARG A 358 29.20 2.10 -13.01
C ARG A 358 29.98 2.50 -11.75
N PRO A 359 31.03 3.33 -11.88
CA PRO A 359 31.90 3.65 -10.76
C PRO A 359 31.31 4.69 -9.78
N ASP A 360 30.33 5.48 -10.23
CA ASP A 360 29.68 6.52 -9.44
C ASP A 360 28.43 6.01 -8.71
N TYR A 361 28.24 6.46 -7.47
CA TYR A 361 26.98 6.23 -6.75
C TYR A 361 25.93 7.25 -7.22
N ALA A 362 25.14 6.86 -8.21
CA ALA A 362 24.04 7.66 -8.74
C ALA A 362 22.84 6.76 -9.10
N PRO A 363 22.20 6.12 -8.09
CA PRO A 363 21.02 5.29 -8.33
C PRO A 363 19.88 6.12 -8.96
N GLY A 364 19.15 5.51 -9.88
CA GLY A 364 18.05 6.16 -10.58
C GLY A 364 16.79 6.35 -9.73
N ASP A 365 16.12 7.49 -9.92
CA ASP A 365 14.79 7.74 -9.36
C ASP A 365 13.71 6.92 -10.06
N VAL A 366 12.69 6.49 -9.31
CA VAL A 366 11.60 5.65 -9.79
C VAL A 366 10.26 6.29 -9.45
N MET A 367 9.35 6.36 -10.42
CA MET A 367 7.95 6.69 -10.14
C MET A 367 7.15 5.43 -9.87
N LEU A 368 6.41 5.43 -8.77
CA LEU A 368 5.44 4.40 -8.40
C LEU A 368 4.05 4.91 -8.74
N THR A 369 3.32 4.22 -9.62
CA THR A 369 1.96 4.62 -10.00
C THR A 369 1.02 3.44 -9.80
N ALA A 370 -0.07 3.63 -9.05
CA ALA A 370 -1.04 2.57 -8.77
C ALA A 370 -2.42 2.88 -9.38
N TRP A 371 -3.06 1.85 -9.93
CA TRP A 371 -4.43 1.94 -10.44
C TRP A 371 -5.17 0.61 -10.30
N LYS A 372 -6.50 0.65 -10.45
CA LYS A 372 -7.36 -0.54 -10.48
C LYS A 372 -7.32 -1.17 -11.87
N SER A 373 -7.09 -2.48 -11.96
CA SER A 373 -7.18 -3.25 -13.21
C SER A 373 -8.26 -4.32 -13.20
N GLY A 374 -8.76 -4.71 -12.02
CA GLY A 374 -9.44 -5.98 -11.85
C GLY A 374 -8.46 -7.15 -11.79
N THR A 375 -8.97 -8.36 -11.62
CA THR A 375 -8.19 -9.60 -11.53
C THR A 375 -7.94 -10.21 -12.92
N SER A 376 -6.99 -11.14 -12.99
CA SER A 376 -6.75 -11.97 -14.18
C SER A 376 -8.03 -12.66 -14.68
N GLY A 377 -8.42 -12.39 -15.93
CA GLY A 377 -9.52 -13.06 -16.62
C GLY A 377 -9.08 -14.38 -17.29
N ALA A 378 -10.01 -15.01 -18.02
CA ALA A 378 -9.75 -16.26 -18.73
C ALA A 378 -8.70 -16.11 -19.86
N ASP A 379 -8.66 -14.96 -20.53
CA ASP A 379 -7.75 -14.67 -21.65
C ASP A 379 -6.45 -13.97 -21.20
N ASP A 380 -6.15 -13.98 -19.89
CA ASP A 380 -5.00 -13.28 -19.35
C ASP A 380 -3.65 -13.84 -19.86
N VAL A 381 -2.76 -12.95 -20.30
CA VAL A 381 -1.46 -13.33 -20.87
C VAL A 381 -0.57 -14.06 -19.87
N CYS A 382 -0.59 -13.64 -18.60
CA CYS A 382 0.23 -14.27 -17.57
C CYS A 382 -0.37 -15.61 -17.14
N ARG A 383 -1.69 -15.71 -17.05
CA ARG A 383 -2.40 -16.98 -16.80
C ARG A 383 -2.11 -18.03 -17.86
N ASN A 384 -2.14 -17.63 -19.13
CA ASN A 384 -2.07 -18.54 -20.26
C ASN A 384 -0.67 -18.73 -20.84
N SER A 385 0.37 -18.18 -20.20
CA SER A 385 1.75 -18.37 -20.67
C SER A 385 2.24 -19.81 -20.51
N CYS A 386 1.77 -20.53 -19.48
CA CYS A 386 1.98 -21.98 -19.31
C CYS A 386 0.88 -22.65 -18.47
N ALA A 387 0.84 -23.99 -18.48
CA ALA A 387 -0.15 -24.76 -17.74
C ALA A 387 0.04 -24.66 -16.22
N GLU A 388 1.27 -24.46 -15.76
CA GLU A 388 1.63 -24.23 -14.37
C GLU A 388 0.99 -22.94 -13.87
N ASN A 389 1.04 -21.87 -14.67
CA ASN A 389 0.36 -20.61 -14.36
C ASN A 389 -1.15 -20.80 -14.21
N GLN A 390 -1.81 -21.48 -15.15
CA GLN A 390 -3.24 -21.77 -15.01
C GLN A 390 -3.60 -22.44 -13.67
N ARG A 391 -2.76 -23.39 -13.20
CA ARG A 391 -2.93 -24.04 -11.90
C ARG A 391 -2.66 -23.08 -10.73
N GLY A 392 -1.58 -22.29 -10.80
CA GLY A 392 -1.24 -21.29 -9.79
C GLY A 392 -2.36 -20.26 -9.58
N PHE A 393 -2.86 -19.68 -10.69
CA PHE A 393 -3.98 -18.75 -10.65
C PHE A 393 -5.26 -19.39 -10.10
N TYR A 394 -5.58 -20.62 -10.52
CA TYR A 394 -6.73 -21.36 -9.97
C TYR A 394 -6.62 -21.56 -8.45
N GLN A 395 -5.44 -21.94 -7.95
CA GLN A 395 -5.20 -22.11 -6.52
C GLN A 395 -5.34 -20.78 -5.77
N THR A 396 -4.78 -19.69 -6.30
CA THR A 396 -4.93 -18.35 -5.72
C THR A 396 -6.38 -17.89 -5.67
N GLU A 397 -7.17 -18.14 -6.70
CA GLU A 397 -8.58 -17.78 -6.73
C GLU A 397 -9.41 -18.48 -5.66
N ILE A 398 -9.07 -19.72 -5.30
CA ILE A 398 -9.79 -20.48 -4.27
C ILE A 398 -9.78 -19.72 -2.93
N LEU A 399 -8.71 -18.97 -2.62
CA LEU A 399 -8.62 -18.17 -1.40
C LEU A 399 -9.70 -17.07 -1.29
N PHE A 400 -10.33 -16.72 -2.41
CA PHE A 400 -11.27 -15.60 -2.51
C PHE A 400 -12.66 -16.01 -3.01
N ARG A 401 -12.97 -17.30 -3.02
CA ARG A 401 -14.32 -17.84 -3.24
C ARG A 401 -14.99 -18.04 -1.90
#